data_AF-A0A5M9K2H3-F1
#
_entry.id   AF-A0A5M9K2H3-F1
#
_cell.length_a   1.000
_cell.length_b   1.000
_cell.length_c   1.000
_cell.angle_alpha   90.00
_cell.angle_beta   90.00
_cell.angle_gamma   90.00
#
_symmetry.space_group_name_H-M   'P 1'
#
loop_
_entity.id
_entity.type
_entity.pdbx_description
1 polymer ?
#
loop_
_entity_poly.entity_id
_entity_poly.type
_entity_poly.pdbx_seq_one_letter_code
_entity_poly.pdbx_strand_id
1 'polypeptide(L)'
;MPPNKLHAFKFGTDIWDPSHRFETSWLLSPWALFAVRAAISFYAFLVLLFVIFWEIARFPNGTAVARFEFSYFTILCYWGIAFYFLFASLHTFTYARHGTPLLARFPRPLQALHSLYYSSIICYPLLVTIVYWGVIFRTSVPTGWFPVRFDAWSNVSEHGLNSLFALVEILLARTHPPPLVHLCWLLLILACYLGLAYVTYATKGEYVYEFLDPARQKHGLVAAYRPIPGDADSLFSQDPKRQSTPFIQPDWYRAENKTQDRYLKCKSNQN
;
A
#
# COMPACT_ATOMS: atom_id res chain seq x y z
N MET A 1 -9.41 -33.85 23.08
CA MET A 1 -8.02 -33.37 23.29
C MET A 1 -7.90 -32.00 22.65
N PRO A 2 -7.49 -30.94 23.37
CA PRO A 2 -7.23 -29.65 22.72
C PRO A 2 -6.07 -29.82 21.72
N PRO A 3 -6.19 -29.29 20.49
CA PRO A 3 -5.11 -29.37 19.52
C PRO A 3 -3.86 -28.72 20.11
N ASN A 4 -2.78 -29.48 20.13
CA ASN A 4 -1.50 -29.06 20.66
C ASN A 4 -1.01 -27.86 19.84
N LYS A 5 -0.88 -26.67 20.46
CA LYS A 5 -0.69 -25.37 19.79
C LYS A 5 0.53 -25.34 18.85
N LEU A 6 1.52 -26.21 19.08
CA LEU A 6 2.72 -26.36 18.25
C LEU A 6 2.45 -26.94 16.85
N HIS A 7 1.31 -27.61 16.63
CA HIS A 7 0.94 -28.08 15.28
C HIS A 7 0.60 -26.93 14.32
N ALA A 8 0.21 -25.76 14.84
CA ALA A 8 -0.17 -24.61 14.01
C ALA A 8 0.99 -24.05 13.16
N PHE A 9 2.24 -24.34 13.55
CA PHE A 9 3.46 -23.89 12.86
C PHE A 9 4.12 -25.00 12.03
N LYS A 10 3.55 -26.20 12.00
CA LYS A 10 4.06 -27.30 11.17
C LYS A 10 3.40 -27.29 9.81
N PHE A 11 4.18 -27.56 8.77
CA PHE A 11 3.62 -27.78 7.44
C PHE A 11 2.81 -29.08 7.40
N GLY A 12 1.65 -29.03 6.74
CA GLY A 12 0.83 -30.22 6.52
C GLY A 12 1.49 -31.20 5.56
N THR A 13 1.26 -32.49 5.80
CA THR A 13 1.72 -33.59 4.94
C THR A 13 0.68 -34.00 3.89
N ASP A 14 -0.57 -33.60 4.09
CA ASP A 14 -1.70 -33.95 3.23
C ASP A 14 -1.61 -33.29 1.85
N ILE A 15 -2.47 -33.72 0.92
CA ILE A 15 -2.54 -33.13 -0.42
C ILE A 15 -2.82 -31.62 -0.31
N TRP A 16 -2.01 -30.80 -0.99
CA TRP A 16 -2.21 -29.35 -1.05
C TRP A 16 -3.46 -29.03 -1.85
N ASP A 17 -4.38 -28.24 -1.27
CA ASP A 17 -5.58 -27.70 -1.92
C ASP A 17 -6.23 -28.68 -2.92
N PRO A 18 -6.81 -29.80 -2.44
CA PRO A 18 -7.31 -30.87 -3.29
C PRO A 18 -8.45 -30.44 -4.22
N SER A 19 -9.02 -29.24 -4.00
CA SER A 19 -10.11 -28.67 -4.79
C SER A 19 -9.70 -27.43 -5.61
N HIS A 20 -8.41 -27.10 -5.67
CA HIS A 20 -7.85 -25.98 -6.44
C HIS A 20 -8.56 -24.64 -6.19
N ARG A 21 -8.84 -24.35 -4.92
CA ARG A 21 -9.59 -23.18 -4.47
C ARG A 21 -8.88 -21.87 -4.72
N PHE A 22 -7.55 -21.86 -4.71
CA PHE A 22 -6.78 -20.68 -5.10
C PHE A 22 -7.01 -20.32 -6.58
N GLU A 23 -7.23 -21.32 -7.45
CA GLU A 23 -7.30 -21.16 -8.90
C GLU A 23 -8.70 -21.19 -9.49
N THR A 24 -9.73 -21.31 -8.65
CA THR A 24 -11.12 -21.45 -9.10
C THR A 24 -12.05 -20.42 -8.45
N SER A 25 -13.20 -20.20 -9.09
CA SER A 25 -14.24 -19.27 -8.66
C SER A 25 -15.60 -19.99 -8.57
N TRP A 26 -16.52 -19.47 -7.75
CA TRP A 26 -17.93 -19.88 -7.78
C TRP A 26 -18.70 -19.24 -8.94
N LEU A 27 -18.22 -18.10 -9.43
CA LEU A 27 -18.90 -17.27 -10.43
C LEU A 27 -18.21 -17.31 -11.80
N LEU A 28 -16.88 -17.34 -11.82
CA LEU A 28 -16.08 -17.25 -13.03
C LEU A 28 -15.52 -18.61 -13.46
N SER A 29 -15.35 -18.80 -14.77
CA SER A 29 -14.50 -19.89 -15.28
C SER A 29 -13.03 -19.63 -14.92
N PRO A 30 -12.17 -20.65 -14.87
CA PRO A 30 -10.73 -20.46 -14.63
C PRO A 30 -10.07 -19.49 -15.60
N TRP A 31 -10.47 -19.48 -16.88
CA TRP A 31 -9.95 -18.53 -17.87
C TRP A 31 -10.36 -17.08 -17.57
N ALA A 32 -11.59 -16.85 -17.15
CA ALA A 32 -12.06 -15.52 -16.78
C ALA A 32 -11.39 -15.03 -15.49
N LEU A 33 -11.24 -15.89 -14.48
CA LEU A 33 -10.51 -15.57 -13.25
C LEU A 33 -9.03 -15.23 -13.53
N PHE A 34 -8.38 -16.00 -14.41
CA PHE A 34 -7.04 -15.71 -14.89
C PHE A 34 -6.96 -14.30 -15.51
N ALA A 35 -7.87 -13.99 -16.45
CA ALA A 35 -7.88 -12.71 -17.14
C ALA A 35 -8.05 -11.53 -16.18
N VAL A 36 -8.95 -11.63 -15.20
CA VAL A 36 -9.15 -10.61 -14.16
C VAL A 36 -7.87 -10.40 -13.35
N ARG A 37 -7.26 -11.48 -12.85
CA ARG A 37 -6.02 -11.40 -12.07
C ARG A 37 -4.86 -10.83 -12.88
N ALA A 38 -4.72 -11.25 -14.15
CA ALA A 38 -3.71 -10.73 -15.06
C ALA A 38 -3.91 -9.24 -15.36
N ALA A 39 -5.16 -8.80 -15.55
CA ALA A 39 -5.49 -7.39 -15.77
C ALA A 39 -5.16 -6.52 -14.55
N ILE A 40 -5.47 -6.98 -13.34
CA ILE A 40 -5.10 -6.29 -12.09
C ILE A 40 -3.58 -6.21 -11.95
N SER A 41 -2.87 -7.32 -12.16
CA SER A 41 -1.41 -7.33 -12.10
C SER A 41 -0.81 -6.33 -13.09
N PHE A 42 -1.25 -6.37 -14.35
CA PHE A 42 -0.77 -5.47 -15.39
C PHE A 42 -1.02 -4.01 -15.04
N TYR A 43 -2.24 -3.67 -14.60
CA TYR A 43 -2.57 -2.30 -14.18
C TYR A 43 -1.72 -1.84 -12.99
N ALA A 44 -1.53 -2.69 -11.98
CA ALA A 44 -0.73 -2.35 -10.81
C ALA A 44 0.74 -2.08 -11.16
N PHE A 45 1.36 -2.92 -11.99
CA PHE A 45 2.71 -2.67 -12.50
C PHE A 45 2.77 -1.41 -13.37
N LEU A 46 1.76 -1.17 -14.22
CA LEU A 46 1.70 0.04 -15.03
C LEU A 46 1.70 1.28 -14.14
N VAL A 47 0.85 1.33 -13.12
CA VAL A 47 0.79 2.46 -12.18
C VAL A 47 2.13 2.64 -11.48
N LEU A 48 2.70 1.59 -10.87
CA LEU A 48 3.97 1.65 -10.15
C LEU A 48 5.10 2.21 -11.01
N LEU A 49 5.28 1.63 -12.20
CA LEU A 49 6.34 2.05 -13.10
C LEU A 49 6.08 3.45 -13.64
N PHE A 50 4.84 3.77 -14.01
CA PHE A 50 4.50 5.10 -14.51
C PHE A 50 4.72 6.18 -13.46
N VAL A 51 4.31 5.96 -12.20
CA VAL A 51 4.55 6.90 -11.10
C VAL A 51 6.05 7.12 -10.91
N ILE A 52 6.84 6.05 -10.78
CA ILE A 52 8.29 6.15 -10.61
C ILE A 52 8.95 6.93 -11.77
N PHE A 53 8.65 6.57 -13.01
CA PHE A 53 9.26 7.23 -14.17
C PHE A 53 8.77 8.66 -14.35
N TRP A 54 7.51 8.94 -14.04
CA TRP A 54 6.95 10.29 -14.09
C TRP A 54 7.62 11.22 -13.08
N GLU A 55 7.79 10.77 -11.84
CA GLU A 55 8.48 11.51 -10.77
C GLU A 55 9.96 11.78 -11.14
N ILE A 56 10.64 10.79 -11.71
CA ILE A 56 12.03 10.94 -12.20
C ILE A 56 12.11 12.00 -13.30
N ALA A 57 11.16 12.01 -14.24
CA ALA A 57 11.18 12.92 -15.37
C ALA A 57 10.76 14.36 -15.01
N ARG A 58 9.87 14.53 -14.03
CA ARG A 58 9.32 15.83 -13.64
C ARG A 58 10.26 16.64 -12.75
N PHE A 59 11.04 15.99 -11.89
CA PHE A 59 11.85 16.67 -10.89
C PHE A 59 13.35 16.62 -11.19
N PRO A 60 14.09 17.74 -11.04
CA PRO A 60 15.55 17.76 -11.20
C PRO A 60 16.30 16.73 -10.34
N ASN A 61 15.72 16.35 -9.19
CA ASN A 61 16.22 15.32 -8.28
C ASN A 61 15.24 14.13 -8.15
N GLY A 62 14.46 13.81 -9.19
CA GLY A 62 13.40 12.79 -9.12
C GLY A 62 13.91 11.38 -8.79
N THR A 63 15.18 11.08 -9.07
CA THR A 63 15.84 9.85 -8.61
C THR A 63 15.92 9.76 -7.09
N ALA A 64 16.03 10.89 -6.37
CA ALA A 64 16.02 10.91 -4.91
C ALA A 64 14.64 10.60 -4.34
N VAL A 65 13.56 11.00 -5.02
CA VAL A 65 12.17 10.69 -4.65
C VAL A 65 11.90 9.19 -4.78
N ALA A 66 12.32 8.62 -5.91
CA ALA A 66 12.23 7.18 -6.16
C ALA A 66 12.93 6.32 -5.09
N ARG A 67 13.92 6.86 -4.37
CA ARG A 67 14.60 6.13 -3.27
C ARG A 67 13.72 5.96 -2.04
N PHE A 68 12.63 6.70 -1.89
CA PHE A 68 11.68 6.56 -0.77
C PHE A 68 10.53 5.60 -1.06
N GLU A 69 10.35 5.15 -2.30
CA GLU A 69 9.26 4.26 -2.71
C GLU A 69 9.12 3.03 -1.80
N PHE A 70 10.24 2.36 -1.53
CA PHE A 70 10.26 1.16 -0.68
C PHE A 70 10.23 1.44 0.82
N SER A 71 10.18 2.71 1.24
CA SER A 71 10.09 3.10 2.65
C SER A 71 8.65 3.23 3.14
N TYR A 72 7.69 3.44 2.23
CA TYR A 72 6.26 3.58 2.57
C TYR A 72 5.55 2.23 2.56
N PHE A 73 4.86 1.88 3.65
CA PHE A 73 4.07 0.65 3.71
C PHE A 73 2.97 0.63 2.64
N THR A 74 2.36 1.79 2.39
CA THR A 74 1.29 1.93 1.40
C THR A 74 1.76 1.55 -0.01
N ILE A 75 2.98 1.93 -0.39
CA ILE A 75 3.60 1.58 -1.67
C ILE A 75 4.10 0.14 -1.68
N LEU A 76 4.73 -0.34 -0.60
CA LEU A 76 5.11 -1.75 -0.46
C LEU A 76 3.89 -2.69 -0.58
N CYS A 77 2.74 -2.28 -0.03
CA CYS A 77 1.48 -2.99 -0.16
C CYS A 77 1.03 -3.07 -1.62
N TYR A 78 1.20 -2.00 -2.39
CA TYR A 78 0.81 -1.96 -3.81
C TYR A 78 1.74 -2.81 -4.70
N TRP A 79 3.06 -2.83 -4.42
CA TRP A 79 3.98 -3.83 -4.97
C TRP A 79 3.54 -5.26 -4.61
N GLY A 80 3.13 -5.45 -3.35
CA GLY A 80 2.55 -6.69 -2.86
C GLY A 80 1.35 -7.15 -3.71
N ILE A 81 0.43 -6.24 -4.04
CA ILE A 81 -0.69 -6.51 -4.94
C ILE A 81 -0.22 -6.90 -6.34
N ALA A 82 0.68 -6.11 -6.93
CA ALA A 82 1.16 -6.34 -8.31
C ALA A 82 1.75 -7.75 -8.48
N PHE A 83 2.63 -8.16 -7.55
CA PHE A 83 3.25 -9.49 -7.55
C PHE A 83 2.28 -10.59 -7.14
N TYR A 84 1.39 -10.36 -6.18
CA TYR A 84 0.40 -11.36 -5.79
C TYR A 84 -0.47 -11.75 -6.98
N PHE A 85 -1.06 -10.76 -7.65
CA PHE A 85 -1.94 -10.99 -8.78
C PHE A 85 -1.18 -11.59 -9.97
N LEU A 86 0.11 -11.30 -10.13
CA LEU A 86 0.96 -11.98 -11.11
C LEU A 86 1.02 -13.49 -10.81
N PHE A 87 1.45 -13.88 -9.60
CA PHE A 87 1.57 -15.30 -9.24
C PHE A 87 0.22 -16.01 -9.21
N ALA A 88 -0.81 -15.38 -8.66
CA ALA A 88 -2.18 -15.90 -8.67
C ALA A 88 -2.67 -16.11 -10.11
N SER A 89 -2.38 -15.18 -11.04
CA SER A 89 -2.71 -15.36 -12.46
C SER A 89 -1.96 -16.54 -13.08
N LEU A 90 -0.67 -16.73 -12.78
CA LEU A 90 0.12 -17.86 -13.30
C LEU A 90 -0.39 -19.22 -12.77
N HIS A 91 -0.73 -19.31 -11.48
CA HIS A 91 -1.35 -20.50 -10.90
C HIS A 91 -2.70 -20.80 -11.56
N THR A 92 -3.52 -19.76 -11.76
CA THR A 92 -4.82 -19.88 -12.42
C THR A 92 -4.70 -20.29 -13.89
N PHE A 93 -3.77 -19.70 -14.63
CA PHE A 93 -3.51 -20.03 -16.04
C PHE A 93 -3.09 -21.48 -16.21
N THR A 94 -2.12 -21.93 -15.40
CA THR A 94 -1.63 -23.31 -15.47
C THR A 94 -2.72 -24.32 -15.11
N TYR A 95 -3.57 -24.00 -14.14
CA TYR A 95 -4.77 -24.78 -13.86
C TYR A 95 -5.76 -24.78 -15.04
N ALA A 96 -6.10 -23.63 -15.60
CA ALA A 96 -7.03 -23.50 -16.72
C ALA A 96 -6.56 -24.26 -17.97
N ARG A 97 -5.23 -24.33 -18.19
CA ARG A 97 -4.62 -24.99 -19.35
C ARG A 97 -4.41 -26.49 -19.16
N HIS A 98 -4.01 -26.92 -17.96
CA HIS A 98 -3.52 -28.29 -17.73
C HIS A 98 -4.31 -29.07 -16.66
N GLY A 99 -5.31 -28.46 -16.04
CA GLY A 99 -6.03 -29.02 -14.89
C GLY A 99 -5.19 -29.13 -13.61
N THR A 100 -3.91 -28.75 -13.64
CA THR A 100 -2.99 -28.78 -12.49
C THR A 100 -2.30 -27.43 -12.33
N PRO A 101 -2.47 -26.74 -11.18
CA PRO A 101 -1.86 -25.43 -10.99
C PRO A 101 -0.36 -25.54 -10.73
N LEU A 102 0.38 -24.50 -11.12
CA LEU A 102 1.81 -24.36 -10.80
C LEU A 102 2.06 -24.42 -9.29
N LEU A 103 1.16 -23.87 -8.48
CA LEU A 103 1.25 -23.89 -7.01
C LEU A 103 1.30 -25.32 -6.45
N ALA A 104 0.55 -26.26 -7.03
CA ALA A 104 0.56 -27.66 -6.60
C ALA A 104 1.92 -28.34 -6.81
N ARG A 105 2.77 -27.81 -7.68
CA ARG A 105 4.12 -28.33 -7.98
C ARG A 105 5.19 -27.77 -7.05
N PHE A 106 4.88 -26.70 -6.30
CA PHE A 106 5.82 -26.10 -5.38
C PHE A 106 6.02 -26.95 -4.13
N PRO A 107 7.21 -26.89 -3.50
CA PRO A 107 7.40 -27.49 -2.18
C PRO A 107 6.49 -26.81 -1.15
N ARG A 108 6.17 -27.56 -0.09
CA ARG A 108 5.19 -27.16 0.94
C ARG A 108 5.41 -25.77 1.56
N PRO A 109 6.66 -25.31 1.82
CA PRO A 109 6.89 -23.96 2.32
C PRO A 109 6.42 -22.86 1.36
N LEU A 110 6.67 -23.01 0.05
CA LEU A 110 6.24 -22.03 -0.95
C LEU A 110 4.72 -22.02 -1.13
N GLN A 111 4.07 -23.18 -0.99
CA GLN A 111 2.61 -23.29 -0.96
C GLN A 111 2.02 -22.54 0.26
N ALA A 112 2.57 -22.79 1.44
CA ALA A 112 2.17 -22.09 2.66
C ALA A 112 2.42 -20.57 2.56
N LEU A 113 3.55 -20.15 1.97
CA LEU A 113 3.85 -18.75 1.72
C LEU A 113 2.84 -18.11 0.77
N HIS A 114 2.39 -18.79 -0.29
CA HIS A 114 1.34 -18.26 -1.16
C HIS A 114 0.01 -18.08 -0.41
N SER A 115 -0.33 -19.02 0.48
CA SER A 115 -1.51 -18.89 1.34
C SER A 115 -1.41 -17.73 2.35
N LEU A 116 -0.22 -17.52 2.93
CA LEU A 116 0.06 -16.33 3.74
C LEU A 116 0.01 -15.05 2.91
N TYR A 117 0.49 -15.11 1.66
CA TYR A 117 0.45 -13.99 0.71
C TYR A 117 -1.00 -13.59 0.42
N TYR A 118 -1.88 -14.54 0.11
CA TYR A 118 -3.33 -14.29 -0.01
C TYR A 118 -3.88 -13.57 1.24
N SER A 119 -3.49 -14.03 2.43
CA SER A 119 -3.94 -13.44 3.69
C SER A 119 -3.50 -11.99 3.83
N SER A 120 -2.27 -11.67 3.40
CA SER A 120 -1.79 -10.28 3.38
C SER A 120 -2.59 -9.41 2.42
N ILE A 121 -3.05 -9.95 1.29
CA ILE A 121 -3.77 -9.22 0.24
C ILE A 121 -5.23 -8.96 0.60
N ILE A 122 -5.85 -9.83 1.38
CA ILE A 122 -7.21 -9.57 1.87
C ILE A 122 -7.23 -8.72 3.15
N CYS A 123 -6.07 -8.43 3.75
CA CYS A 123 -5.97 -7.64 4.99
C CYS A 123 -5.27 -6.29 4.81
N TYR A 124 -4.03 -6.26 4.30
CA TYR A 124 -3.24 -5.04 4.24
C TYR A 124 -3.78 -3.98 3.27
N PRO A 125 -4.26 -4.31 2.05
CA PRO A 125 -4.85 -3.31 1.17
C PRO A 125 -6.05 -2.59 1.80
N LEU A 126 -6.90 -3.31 2.55
CA LEU A 126 -8.00 -2.71 3.31
C LEU A 126 -7.48 -1.77 4.40
N LEU A 127 -6.48 -2.23 5.18
CA LEU A 127 -5.82 -1.41 6.19
C LEU A 127 -5.21 -0.15 5.58
N VAL A 128 -4.51 -0.27 4.45
CA VAL A 128 -3.89 0.85 3.74
C VAL A 128 -4.94 1.85 3.28
N THR A 129 -6.04 1.40 2.68
CA THR A 129 -7.11 2.32 2.29
C THR A 129 -7.65 3.08 3.51
N ILE A 130 -7.90 2.41 4.63
CA ILE A 130 -8.39 3.05 5.86
C ILE A 130 -7.38 4.07 6.39
N VAL A 131 -6.10 3.70 6.54
CA VAL A 131 -5.06 4.57 7.09
C VAL A 131 -4.78 5.73 6.15
N TYR A 132 -4.72 5.48 4.84
CA TYR A 132 -4.46 6.51 3.86
C TYR A 132 -5.59 7.54 3.85
N TRP A 133 -6.85 7.14 3.62
CA TRP A 133 -7.96 8.09 3.51
C TRP A 133 -8.42 8.66 4.86
N GLY A 134 -8.25 7.89 5.93
CA GLY A 134 -8.65 8.29 7.29
C GLY A 134 -7.64 9.19 7.97
N VAL A 135 -6.34 9.02 7.70
CA VAL A 135 -5.26 9.72 8.40
C VAL A 135 -4.40 10.53 7.44
N ILE A 136 -3.71 9.86 6.49
CA ILE A 136 -2.68 10.51 5.66
C ILE A 136 -3.28 11.58 4.74
N PHE A 137 -4.34 11.26 4.00
CA PHE A 137 -4.99 12.18 3.08
C PHE A 137 -5.46 13.46 3.77
N ARG A 138 -6.02 13.33 4.98
CA ARG A 138 -6.56 14.48 5.74
C ARG A 138 -5.46 15.42 6.23
N THR A 139 -4.27 14.89 6.54
CA THR A 139 -3.13 15.72 6.94
C THR A 139 -2.36 16.27 5.75
N SER A 140 -2.29 15.53 4.65
CA SER A 140 -1.56 15.91 3.43
C SER A 140 -2.34 16.84 2.49
N VAL A 141 -3.67 16.79 2.49
CA VAL A 141 -4.54 17.53 1.56
C VAL A 141 -5.66 18.27 2.32
N PRO A 142 -5.35 19.40 3.00
CA PRO A 142 -6.32 20.12 3.83
C PRO A 142 -7.50 20.69 3.04
N THR A 143 -7.31 20.92 1.73
CA THR A 143 -8.33 21.44 0.80
C THR A 143 -9.41 20.40 0.45
N GLY A 144 -9.24 19.15 0.87
CA GLY A 144 -10.19 18.06 0.63
C GLY A 144 -10.12 17.41 -0.75
N TRP A 145 -9.25 17.89 -1.66
CA TRP A 145 -8.98 17.25 -2.95
C TRP A 145 -7.65 17.68 -3.57
N PHE A 146 -7.09 16.82 -4.44
CA PHE A 146 -5.84 17.07 -5.14
C PHE A 146 -6.00 18.10 -6.26
N PRO A 147 -5.21 19.19 -6.28
CA PRO A 147 -5.27 20.20 -7.34
C PRO A 147 -4.66 19.72 -8.66
N VAL A 148 -3.74 18.73 -8.59
CA VAL A 148 -3.05 18.15 -9.74
C VAL A 148 -3.70 16.82 -10.11
N ARG A 149 -4.02 16.65 -11.40
CA ARG A 149 -4.68 15.43 -11.91
C ARG A 149 -3.83 14.17 -11.72
N PHE A 150 -2.52 14.29 -11.90
CA PHE A 150 -1.59 13.20 -11.67
C PHE A 150 -1.66 12.72 -10.22
N ASP A 151 -1.53 13.63 -9.26
CA ASP A 151 -1.61 13.31 -7.82
C ASP A 151 -2.96 12.66 -7.47
N ALA A 152 -4.07 13.15 -8.03
CA ALA A 152 -5.37 12.53 -7.84
C ALA A 152 -5.40 11.09 -8.34
N TRP A 153 -4.92 10.86 -9.57
CA TRP A 153 -4.93 9.56 -10.22
C TRP A 153 -3.98 8.56 -9.54
N SER A 154 -2.75 8.98 -9.19
CA SER A 154 -1.76 8.10 -8.56
C SER A 154 -2.25 7.66 -7.19
N ASN A 155 -2.71 8.59 -6.35
CA ASN A 155 -3.20 8.26 -5.00
C ASN A 155 -4.49 7.44 -5.02
N VAL A 156 -5.44 7.72 -5.94
CA VAL A 156 -6.62 6.86 -6.11
C VAL A 156 -6.22 5.46 -6.56
N SER A 157 -5.23 5.33 -7.46
CA SER A 157 -4.77 4.03 -7.93
C SER A 157 -4.06 3.25 -6.83
N GLU A 158 -3.05 3.85 -6.18
CA GLU A 158 -2.17 3.20 -5.21
C GLU A 158 -2.82 3.01 -3.83
N HIS A 159 -3.88 3.77 -3.51
CA HIS A 159 -4.48 3.77 -2.17
C HIS A 159 -6.00 3.56 -2.15
N GLY A 160 -6.70 3.95 -3.21
CA GLY A 160 -8.13 3.69 -3.39
C GLY A 160 -8.42 2.30 -3.93
N LEU A 161 -7.78 1.91 -5.05
CA LEU A 161 -8.04 0.62 -5.70
C LEU A 161 -7.54 -0.59 -4.89
N ASN A 162 -6.68 -0.38 -3.89
CA ASN A 162 -6.28 -1.41 -2.92
C ASN A 162 -7.45 -2.24 -2.39
N SER A 163 -8.47 -1.56 -1.87
CA SER A 163 -9.64 -2.25 -1.32
C SER A 163 -10.43 -2.96 -2.40
N LEU A 164 -10.55 -2.37 -3.61
CA LEU A 164 -11.21 -3.04 -4.74
C LEU A 164 -10.49 -4.34 -5.11
N PHE A 165 -9.17 -4.32 -5.21
CA PHE A 165 -8.38 -5.50 -5.56
C PHE A 165 -8.46 -6.59 -4.48
N ALA A 166 -8.43 -6.22 -3.19
CA ALA A 166 -8.69 -7.15 -2.11
C ALA A 166 -10.09 -7.77 -2.21
N LEU A 167 -11.12 -6.95 -2.43
CA LEU A 167 -12.51 -7.41 -2.56
C LEU A 167 -12.71 -8.32 -3.78
N VAL A 168 -12.06 -8.04 -4.91
CA VAL A 168 -12.08 -8.94 -6.08
C VAL A 168 -11.59 -10.32 -5.68
N GLU A 169 -10.49 -10.42 -4.95
CA GLU A 169 -9.95 -11.71 -4.55
C GLU A 169 -10.84 -12.41 -3.51
N ILE A 170 -11.40 -11.67 -2.54
CA ILE A 170 -12.33 -12.20 -1.52
C ILE A 170 -13.61 -12.74 -2.15
N LEU A 171 -14.19 -12.00 -3.11
CA LEU A 171 -15.51 -12.29 -3.66
C LEU A 171 -15.47 -13.26 -4.83
N LEU A 172 -14.42 -13.19 -5.67
CA LEU A 172 -14.35 -14.01 -6.88
C LEU A 172 -13.61 -15.32 -6.67
N ALA A 173 -12.58 -15.39 -5.83
CA ALA A 173 -11.86 -16.65 -5.60
C ALA A 173 -12.63 -17.59 -4.66
N ARG A 174 -12.44 -18.91 -4.79
CA ARG A 174 -12.99 -19.90 -3.83
C ARG A 174 -12.08 -20.16 -2.63
N THR A 175 -11.06 -19.31 -2.45
CA THR A 175 -10.05 -19.47 -1.40
C THR A 175 -10.71 -19.53 -0.03
N HIS A 176 -10.28 -20.48 0.79
CA HIS A 176 -10.82 -20.61 2.14
C HIS A 176 -10.42 -19.44 3.04
N PRO A 177 -11.20 -19.17 4.09
CA PRO A 177 -10.79 -18.25 5.15
C PRO A 177 -9.39 -18.61 5.67
N PRO A 178 -8.48 -17.62 5.81
CA PRO A 178 -7.15 -17.89 6.33
C PRO A 178 -7.16 -18.52 7.73
N PRO A 179 -6.22 -19.43 8.03
CA PRO A 179 -6.05 -19.93 9.38
C PRO A 179 -5.59 -18.81 10.32
N LEU A 180 -6.02 -18.85 11.57
CA LEU A 180 -5.72 -17.81 12.56
C LEU A 180 -4.22 -17.58 12.80
N VAL A 181 -3.38 -18.59 12.57
CA VAL A 181 -1.91 -18.45 12.69
C VAL A 181 -1.34 -17.41 11.70
N HIS A 182 -2.01 -17.18 10.56
CA HIS A 182 -1.60 -16.13 9.64
C HIS A 182 -1.67 -14.75 10.28
N LEU A 183 -2.58 -14.51 11.24
CA LEU A 183 -2.61 -13.24 11.97
C LEU A 183 -1.28 -12.96 12.69
N CYS A 184 -0.67 -13.97 13.31
CA CYS A 184 0.63 -13.82 13.95
C CYS A 184 1.72 -13.43 12.94
N TRP A 185 1.73 -14.06 11.76
CA TRP A 185 2.68 -13.74 10.70
C TRP A 185 2.43 -12.35 10.09
N LEU A 186 1.18 -11.96 9.92
CA LEU A 186 0.83 -10.61 9.45
C LEU A 186 1.24 -9.53 10.45
N LEU A 187 1.10 -9.77 11.75
CA LEU A 187 1.60 -8.86 12.77
C LEU A 187 3.13 -8.80 12.77
N LEU A 188 3.80 -9.93 12.57
CA LEU A 188 5.27 -9.97 12.46
C LEU A 188 5.77 -9.17 11.25
N ILE A 189 5.15 -9.33 10.08
CA ILE A 189 5.49 -8.55 8.86
C ILE A 189 5.29 -7.06 9.11
N LEU A 190 4.20 -6.67 9.78
CA LEU A 190 3.95 -5.28 10.13
C LEU A 190 4.99 -4.74 11.14
N ALA A 191 5.41 -5.54 12.10
CA ALA A 191 6.49 -5.19 13.02
C ALA A 191 7.84 -5.04 12.29
N CYS A 192 8.14 -5.90 11.32
CA CYS A 192 9.32 -5.75 10.46
C CYS A 192 9.25 -4.45 9.64
N TYR A 193 8.07 -4.07 9.15
CA TYR A 193 7.88 -2.78 8.49
C TYR A 193 8.16 -1.60 9.43
N LEU A 194 7.70 -1.66 10.68
CA LEU A 194 8.04 -0.62 11.67
C LEU A 194 9.56 -0.52 11.87
N GLY A 195 10.26 -1.65 11.92
CA GLY A 195 11.73 -1.66 11.91
C GLY A 195 12.32 -0.95 10.68
N LEU A 196 11.80 -1.24 9.48
CA LEU A 196 12.21 -0.58 8.23
C LEU A 196 11.94 0.94 8.24
N ALA A 197 10.84 1.39 8.83
CA ALA A 197 10.53 2.81 8.96
C ALA A 197 11.57 3.54 9.84
N TYR A 198 12.01 2.91 10.93
CA TYR A 198 13.05 3.45 11.79
C TYR A 198 14.45 3.39 11.15
N VAL A 199 14.74 2.36 10.35
CA VAL A 199 15.95 2.33 9.52
C VAL A 199 15.92 3.45 8.48
N THR A 200 14.75 3.75 7.92
CA THR A 200 14.58 4.89 6.99
C THR A 200 14.89 6.20 7.70
N TYR A 201 14.37 6.41 8.91
CA TYR A 201 14.72 7.58 9.71
C TYR A 201 16.23 7.66 9.99
N ALA A 202 16.85 6.56 10.44
CA ALA A 202 18.27 6.53 10.73
C ALA A 202 19.17 6.81 9.51
N THR A 203 18.71 6.47 8.30
CA THR A 203 19.51 6.61 7.07
C THR A 203 19.19 7.86 6.26
N LYS A 204 17.98 8.40 6.40
CA LYS A 204 17.48 9.54 5.60
C LYS A 204 17.10 10.77 6.43
N GLY A 205 17.15 10.67 7.76
CA GLY A 205 16.86 11.76 8.69
C GLY A 205 15.37 12.05 8.88
N GLU A 206 14.48 11.33 8.20
CA GLU A 206 13.05 11.66 8.11
C GLU A 206 12.17 10.45 8.38
N TYR A 207 11.11 10.64 9.18
CA TYR A 207 10.08 9.63 9.38
C TYR A 207 9.14 9.59 8.17
N VAL A 208 8.88 8.40 7.64
CA VAL A 208 7.96 8.19 6.52
C VAL A 208 6.52 8.59 6.83
N TYR A 209 6.13 8.55 8.11
CA TYR A 209 4.82 9.02 8.55
C TYR A 209 4.97 9.81 9.85
N GLU A 210 4.29 10.95 9.93
CA GLU A 210 4.36 11.83 11.10
C GLU A 210 3.85 11.16 12.38
N PHE A 211 2.93 10.20 12.26
CA PHE A 211 2.43 9.42 13.41
C PHE A 211 3.45 8.41 13.96
N LEU A 212 4.58 8.21 13.29
CA LEU A 212 5.68 7.38 13.79
C LEU A 212 6.74 8.19 14.56
N ASP A 213 6.68 9.52 14.50
CA ASP A 213 7.60 10.42 15.20
C ASP A 213 7.23 10.51 16.70
N PRO A 214 8.06 9.99 17.63
CA PRO A 214 7.80 10.04 19.06
C PRO A 214 7.77 11.46 19.63
N ALA A 215 8.42 12.43 18.96
CA ALA A 215 8.39 13.83 19.40
C ALA A 215 7.03 14.48 19.10
N ARG A 216 6.33 14.02 18.07
CA ARG A 216 5.00 14.51 17.67
C ARG A 216 3.87 13.74 18.33
N GLN A 217 4.08 12.47 18.68
CA GLN A 217 3.07 11.61 19.31
C GLN A 217 3.37 11.36 20.78
N LYS A 218 2.58 11.96 21.68
CA LYS A 218 2.78 11.78 23.14
C LYS A 218 2.31 10.42 23.67
N HIS A 219 1.44 9.70 22.94
CA HIS A 219 0.98 8.35 23.28
C HIS A 219 0.68 7.56 21.99
N GLY A 220 1.02 6.27 21.95
CA GLY A 220 0.93 5.39 20.76
C GLY A 220 -0.47 5.07 20.24
N LEU A 221 -1.31 6.09 20.05
CA LEU A 221 -2.66 6.01 19.51
C LEU A 221 -2.60 6.12 18.00
N VAL A 222 -2.47 4.98 17.31
CA VAL A 222 -2.51 4.91 15.85
C VAL A 222 -3.94 5.02 15.29
N ALA A 223 -4.98 5.10 16.15
CA ALA A 223 -6.39 5.04 15.72
C ALA A 223 -7.33 6.09 16.36
N ALA A 224 -6.85 6.97 17.23
CA ALA A 224 -7.70 8.02 17.80
C ALA A 224 -7.01 9.38 17.62
N TYR A 225 -7.24 10.01 16.47
CA TYR A 225 -6.90 11.41 16.31
C TYR A 225 -7.89 12.25 17.13
N ARG A 226 -7.38 12.94 18.16
CA ARG A 226 -8.10 14.01 18.85
C ARG A 226 -7.89 15.28 18.04
N PRO A 227 -8.94 15.97 17.55
CA PRO A 227 -8.79 17.35 17.12
C PRO A 227 -8.30 18.14 18.35
N ILE A 228 -7.15 18.80 18.25
CA ILE A 228 -6.66 19.67 19.31
C ILE A 228 -7.72 20.77 19.51
N PRO A 229 -8.39 20.89 20.67
CA PRO A 229 -9.20 22.06 20.96
C PRO A 229 -8.23 23.18 21.33
N GLY A 230 -8.01 24.15 20.44
CA GLY A 230 -7.19 25.32 20.76
C GLY A 230 -6.75 26.23 19.61
N ASP A 231 -6.72 25.79 18.36
CA ASP A 231 -6.06 26.55 17.27
C ASP A 231 -6.99 27.35 16.35
N ALA A 232 -8.13 27.84 16.87
CA ALA A 232 -8.90 28.86 16.15
C ALA A 232 -8.29 30.27 16.31
N ASP A 233 -7.60 30.53 17.42
CA ASP A 233 -7.11 31.88 17.77
C ASP A 233 -5.60 32.07 17.54
N SER A 234 -4.84 30.99 17.30
CA SER A 234 -3.38 31.05 17.05
C SER A 234 -3.00 31.33 15.60
N LEU A 235 -3.97 31.31 14.67
CA LEU A 235 -3.75 31.54 13.23
C LEU A 235 -3.40 33.00 12.85
N PHE A 236 -3.41 33.94 13.80
CA PHE A 236 -3.08 35.35 13.56
C PHE A 236 -1.80 35.85 14.27
N SER A 237 -1.06 34.99 14.98
CA SER A 237 0.24 35.39 15.54
C SER A 237 1.35 35.16 14.53
N GLN A 238 1.74 36.22 13.82
CA GLN A 238 2.94 36.26 12.99
C GLN A 238 4.22 36.21 13.86
N ASP A 239 4.58 35.04 14.36
CA ASP A 239 5.94 34.78 14.86
C ASP A 239 6.77 34.16 13.72
N PRO A 240 7.74 34.89 13.13
CA PRO A 240 8.50 34.41 11.97
C PRO A 240 9.38 33.19 12.27
N LYS A 241 9.57 32.83 13.54
CA LYS A 241 10.47 31.75 13.97
C LYS A 241 9.76 30.44 14.33
N ARG A 242 8.43 30.39 14.21
CA ARG A 242 7.61 29.23 14.62
C ARG A 242 6.57 28.82 13.57
N GLN A 243 6.94 28.90 12.29
CA GLN A 243 6.22 28.18 11.24
C GLN A 243 6.46 26.69 11.42
N SER A 244 5.60 26.05 12.22
CA SER A 244 5.38 24.61 12.21
C SER A 244 5.12 24.19 10.78
N THR A 245 6.01 23.38 10.23
CA THR A 245 5.94 22.86 8.86
C THR A 245 4.68 21.99 8.71
N PRO A 246 3.63 22.47 8.01
CA PRO A 246 2.53 21.61 7.60
C PRO A 246 3.06 20.78 6.45
N PHE A 247 2.99 19.44 6.54
CA PHE A 247 3.32 18.48 5.48
C PHE A 247 4.55 18.91 4.65
N ILE A 248 5.74 18.43 5.01
CA ILE A 248 6.94 18.63 4.16
C ILE A 248 6.75 17.78 2.90
N GLN A 249 5.94 18.31 1.98
CA GLN A 249 6.32 18.54 0.60
C GLN A 249 7.85 18.64 0.56
N PRO A 250 8.53 17.63 -0.02
CA PRO A 250 9.96 17.65 -0.14
C PRO A 250 10.44 19.01 -0.68
N ASP A 251 11.64 19.45 -0.35
CA ASP A 251 12.11 20.81 -0.72
C ASP A 251 11.96 21.15 -2.22
N TRP A 252 11.89 20.15 -3.09
CA TRP A 252 11.56 20.32 -4.52
C TRP A 252 10.10 20.73 -4.80
N TYR A 253 9.12 20.27 -4.01
CA TYR A 253 7.71 20.66 -4.15
C TYR A 253 7.52 22.12 -3.70
N ARG A 254 8.26 22.55 -2.66
CA ARG A 254 8.32 23.96 -2.24
C ARG A 254 8.93 24.86 -3.33
N ALA A 255 9.84 24.33 -4.15
CA ALA A 255 10.40 25.03 -5.31
C ALA A 255 9.39 25.15 -6.48
N GLU A 256 8.53 24.14 -6.67
CA GLU A 256 7.49 24.14 -7.71
C GLU A 256 6.40 25.19 -7.44
N ASN A 257 5.93 25.30 -6.19
CA ASN A 257 4.98 26.36 -5.78
C ASN A 257 5.57 27.77 -5.99
N LYS A 258 6.85 27.99 -5.67
CA LYS A 258 7.53 29.27 -5.93
C LYS A 258 7.69 29.59 -7.42
N THR A 259 7.75 28.57 -8.27
CA THR A 259 7.93 28.74 -9.73
C THR A 259 6.57 28.98 -10.40
N GLN A 260 5.53 28.30 -9.93
CA GLN A 260 4.15 28.46 -10.38
C GLN A 260 3.56 29.81 -9.95
N ASP A 261 3.88 30.29 -8.74
CA ASP A 261 3.53 31.64 -8.27
C ASP A 261 4.21 32.74 -9.09
N ARG A 262 5.47 32.54 -9.52
CA ARG A 262 6.14 33.48 -10.43
C ARG A 262 5.51 33.49 -11.81
N TYR A 263 5.12 32.34 -12.33
CA TYR A 263 4.45 32.22 -13.63
C TYR A 263 3.08 32.92 -13.62
N LEU A 264 2.31 32.75 -12.55
CA LEU A 264 1.01 33.42 -12.39
C LEU A 264 1.14 34.93 -12.16
N LYS A 265 2.15 35.41 -11.42
CA LYS A 265 2.46 36.85 -11.29
C LYS A 265 2.93 37.50 -12.58
N CYS A 266 3.73 36.80 -13.40
CA CYS A 266 4.11 37.30 -14.72
C CYS A 266 2.90 37.41 -15.66
N LYS A 267 1.93 36.49 -15.55
CA LYS A 267 0.72 36.50 -16.37
C LYS A 267 -0.30 37.55 -15.93
N SER A 268 -0.35 37.91 -14.65
CA SER A 268 -1.23 39.00 -14.16
C SER A 268 -0.70 40.40 -14.47
N ASN A 269 0.60 40.55 -14.71
CA ASN A 269 1.22 41.83 -15.06
C ASN A 269 1.26 42.10 -16.58
N GLN A 270 0.63 41.23 -17.38
CA GLN A 270 0.51 41.36 -18.83
C GLN A 270 -0.94 41.63 -19.29
N ASN A 271 -1.88 41.82 -18.35
CA ASN A 271 -3.25 42.25 -18.61
C ASN A 271 -3.53 43.60 -17.96
#